data_AF-A0A4W5L773-F1
#
_entry.id   AF-A0A4W5L773-F1
#
_cell.length_a   1.000
_cell.length_b   1.000
_cell.length_c   1.000
_cell.angle_alpha   90.00
_cell.angle_beta   90.00
_cell.angle_gamma   90.00
#
_symmetry.space_group_name_H-M   'P 1'
#
loop_
_entity.id
_entity.type
_entity.pdbx_description
1 polymer ?
#
loop_
_entity_poly.entity_id
_entity_poly.type
_entity_poly.pdbx_seq_one_letter_code
_entity_poly.pdbx_strand_id
1 'polypeptide(L)'
;MGCNECTHPSCQHSLNSLGIGQCVECEGGVLVLDPTSGPKWKMACNRCNVMVHFFEHAHRVQVAQESCEACEASLVAVDFNKTRSPLPDGETQHSGCVFCDPVFQDLVELKHATMRHPSMTRGGGARRGGRGRGRGRREKKPKDKMAALAAYFV
;
A
#
# COMPACT_ATOMS: atom_id res chain seq x y z
N MET A 1 -3.24 -15.63 -5.18
CA MET A 1 -3.87 -15.09 -6.40
C MET A 1 -4.79 -13.97 -5.97
N GLY A 2 -4.35 -12.73 -6.14
CA GLY A 2 -5.18 -11.56 -5.89
C GLY A 2 -6.15 -11.33 -7.06
N CYS A 3 -7.17 -10.50 -6.87
CA CYS A 3 -8.10 -10.15 -7.95
C CYS A 3 -7.37 -9.48 -9.13
N ASN A 4 -6.29 -8.76 -8.86
CA ASN A 4 -5.41 -8.12 -9.83
C ASN A 4 -4.70 -9.07 -10.82
N GLU A 5 -4.71 -10.39 -10.58
CA GLU A 5 -4.12 -11.40 -11.47
C GLU A 5 -5.17 -12.35 -12.07
N CYS A 6 -6.44 -12.19 -11.70
CA CYS A 6 -7.50 -13.09 -12.15
C CYS A 6 -7.81 -12.86 -13.63
N THR A 7 -7.71 -13.92 -14.44
CA THR A 7 -8.00 -13.87 -15.89
C THR A 7 -9.35 -14.50 -16.26
N HIS A 8 -10.18 -14.82 -15.27
CA HIS A 8 -11.46 -15.48 -15.52
C HIS A 8 -12.43 -14.49 -16.21
N PRO A 9 -12.95 -14.81 -17.41
CA PRO A 9 -13.70 -13.85 -18.24
C PRO A 9 -15.04 -13.41 -17.64
N SER A 10 -15.65 -14.21 -16.75
CA SER A 10 -16.87 -13.82 -16.05
C SER A 10 -16.64 -13.15 -14.69
N CYS A 11 -15.38 -13.02 -14.24
CA CYS A 11 -15.09 -12.40 -12.96
C CYS A 11 -15.09 -10.87 -13.11
N GLN A 12 -16.00 -10.20 -12.41
CA GLN A 12 -16.10 -8.73 -12.37
C GLN A 12 -14.85 -8.06 -11.79
N HIS A 13 -14.06 -8.81 -11.00
CA HIS A 13 -12.81 -8.35 -10.43
C HIS A 13 -11.58 -8.83 -11.20
N SER A 14 -11.77 -9.38 -12.40
CA SER A 14 -10.67 -9.84 -13.24
C SER A 14 -9.81 -8.67 -13.69
N LEU A 15 -8.56 -8.98 -14.01
CA LEU A 15 -7.65 -8.10 -14.72
C LEU A 15 -8.26 -7.58 -16.02
N ASN A 16 -9.07 -8.39 -16.70
CA ASN A 16 -9.71 -7.99 -17.97
C ASN A 16 -10.82 -6.95 -17.78
N SER A 17 -11.51 -6.96 -16.62
CA SER A 17 -12.59 -6.01 -16.33
C SER A 17 -12.12 -4.75 -15.63
N LEU A 18 -11.03 -4.83 -14.85
CA LEU A 18 -10.54 -3.73 -14.02
C LEU A 18 -9.17 -3.20 -14.46
N GLY A 19 -8.58 -3.76 -15.51
CA GLY A 19 -7.35 -3.28 -16.11
C GLY A 19 -7.58 -1.93 -16.77
N ILE A 20 -6.75 -0.94 -16.41
CA ILE A 20 -6.84 0.42 -16.95
C ILE A 20 -5.82 0.59 -18.07
N GLY A 21 -4.57 0.18 -17.86
CA GLY A 21 -3.52 0.39 -18.85
C GLY A 21 -2.19 -0.22 -18.43
N GLN A 22 -1.18 -0.04 -19.27
CA GLN A 22 0.15 -0.57 -19.02
C GLN A 22 0.87 0.21 -17.91
N CYS A 23 1.65 -0.50 -17.11
CA CYS A 23 2.48 0.10 -16.06
C CYS A 23 3.69 0.80 -16.68
N VAL A 24 3.99 2.02 -16.21
CA VAL A 24 5.12 2.83 -16.71
C VAL A 24 6.48 2.38 -16.17
N GLU A 25 6.50 1.62 -15.06
CA GLU A 25 7.75 1.21 -14.39
C GLU A 25 8.21 -0.21 -14.76
N CYS A 26 7.33 -1.05 -15.33
CA CYS A 26 7.69 -2.43 -15.65
C CYS A 26 7.06 -2.91 -16.95
N GLU A 27 7.80 -3.73 -17.68
CA GLU A 27 7.36 -4.24 -18.98
C GLU A 27 6.22 -5.26 -18.84
N GLY A 28 5.12 -4.95 -19.50
CA GLY A 28 3.90 -5.75 -19.57
C GLY A 28 3.07 -5.81 -18.27
N GLY A 29 3.45 -5.06 -17.23
CA GLY A 29 2.58 -4.88 -16.08
C GLY A 29 1.29 -4.17 -16.49
N VAL A 30 0.16 -4.57 -15.91
CA VAL A 30 -1.13 -3.89 -16.09
C VAL A 30 -1.50 -3.26 -14.77
N LEU A 31 -1.89 -1.99 -14.81
CA LEU A 31 -2.46 -1.27 -13.67
C LEU A 31 -3.93 -1.64 -13.55
N VAL A 32 -4.29 -2.23 -12.42
CA VAL A 32 -5.64 -2.73 -12.15
C VAL A 32 -6.27 -1.93 -11.01
N LEU A 33 -7.49 -1.43 -11.22
CA LEU A 33 -8.27 -0.76 -10.19
C LEU A 33 -8.58 -1.73 -9.04
N ASP A 34 -8.39 -1.30 -7.80
CA ASP A 34 -8.88 -2.01 -6.62
C ASP A 34 -10.26 -1.48 -6.22
N PRO A 35 -11.37 -2.18 -6.51
CA PRO A 35 -12.72 -1.71 -6.23
C PRO A 35 -13.03 -1.67 -4.72
N THR A 36 -12.22 -2.36 -3.90
CA THR A 36 -12.38 -2.42 -2.45
C THR A 36 -11.67 -1.29 -1.71
N SER A 37 -10.86 -0.51 -2.42
CA SER A 37 -10.04 0.56 -1.84
C SER A 37 -10.82 1.84 -1.50
N GLY A 38 -12.07 1.97 -1.95
CA GLY A 38 -12.94 3.10 -1.60
C GLY A 38 -13.06 3.28 -0.07
N PRO A 39 -13.03 4.53 0.46
CA PRO A 39 -13.04 5.83 -0.23
C PRO A 39 -11.65 6.35 -0.66
N LYS A 40 -10.56 5.60 -0.41
CA LYS A 40 -9.20 5.96 -0.79
C LYS A 40 -8.78 5.12 -1.99
N TRP A 41 -9.32 5.46 -3.15
CA TRP A 41 -9.16 4.67 -4.37
C TRP A 41 -7.71 4.48 -4.77
N LYS A 42 -7.40 3.25 -5.21
CA LYS A 42 -6.07 2.83 -5.62
C LYS A 42 -6.13 1.94 -6.84
N MET A 43 -5.05 1.97 -7.61
CA MET A 43 -4.75 0.97 -8.62
C MET A 43 -3.35 0.44 -8.37
N ALA A 44 -3.17 -0.84 -8.59
CA ALA A 44 -1.90 -1.51 -8.37
C ALA A 44 -1.47 -2.24 -9.65
N CYS A 45 -0.17 -2.29 -9.87
CA CYS A 45 0.37 -3.14 -10.91
C CYS A 45 0.23 -4.62 -10.49
N ASN A 46 -0.09 -5.49 -11.44
CA ASN A 46 -0.11 -6.94 -11.23
C ASN A 46 1.28 -7.60 -11.22
N ARG A 47 2.36 -6.88 -11.55
CA ARG A 47 3.73 -7.42 -11.58
C ARG A 47 4.69 -6.77 -10.59
N CYS A 48 4.65 -5.45 -10.45
CA CYS A 48 5.58 -4.70 -9.61
C CYS A 48 4.87 -4.02 -8.44
N ASN A 49 5.67 -3.38 -7.58
CA ASN A 49 5.17 -2.71 -6.37
C ASN A 49 4.61 -1.30 -6.63
N VAL A 50 4.21 -0.97 -7.85
CA VAL A 50 3.59 0.33 -8.15
C VAL A 50 2.16 0.34 -7.64
N MET A 51 1.81 1.38 -6.87
CA MET A 51 0.49 1.63 -6.34
C MET A 51 0.15 3.10 -6.52
N VAL A 52 -0.78 3.38 -7.43
CA VAL A 52 -1.22 4.74 -7.71
C VAL A 52 -2.45 5.03 -6.86
N HIS A 53 -2.41 6.14 -6.14
CA HIS A 53 -3.56 6.68 -5.42
C HIS A 53 -4.22 7.72 -6.31
N PHE A 54 -5.55 7.72 -6.37
CA PHE A 54 -6.22 8.67 -7.25
C PHE A 54 -7.65 8.97 -6.78
N PHE A 55 -8.19 10.10 -7.20
CA PHE A 55 -9.55 10.58 -6.90
C PHE A 55 -9.89 10.66 -5.41
N GLU A 56 -9.18 11.54 -4.70
CA GLU A 56 -9.55 11.88 -3.33
C GLU A 56 -10.99 12.44 -3.30
N HIS A 57 -11.81 11.93 -2.37
CA HIS A 57 -13.24 12.27 -2.23
C HIS A 57 -14.20 11.74 -3.31
N ALA A 58 -13.76 10.83 -4.18
CA ALA A 58 -14.68 10.09 -5.04
C ALA A 58 -15.54 9.10 -4.24
N HIS A 59 -16.85 9.14 -4.47
CA HIS A 59 -17.81 8.20 -3.90
C HIS A 59 -17.83 6.88 -4.67
N ARG A 60 -17.65 6.94 -5.99
CA ARG A 60 -17.65 5.76 -6.87
C ARG A 60 -16.62 5.93 -7.97
N VAL A 61 -15.89 4.85 -8.25
CA VAL A 61 -14.94 4.76 -9.36
C VAL A 61 -15.21 3.46 -10.10
N GLN A 62 -15.32 3.54 -11.43
CA GLN A 62 -15.54 2.38 -12.30
C GLN A 62 -14.67 2.47 -13.55
N VAL A 63 -14.18 1.33 -14.02
CA VAL A 63 -13.54 1.23 -15.34
C VAL A 63 -14.64 1.14 -16.40
N ALA A 64 -14.59 2.02 -17.39
CA ALA A 64 -15.49 2.00 -18.53
C ALA A 64 -15.01 0.98 -19.57
N GLN A 65 -15.93 0.56 -20.45
CA GLN A 65 -15.59 -0.32 -21.58
C GLN A 65 -14.92 0.44 -22.72
N GLU A 66 -15.01 1.77 -22.70
CA GLU A 66 -14.38 2.66 -23.67
C GLU A 66 -12.89 2.81 -23.36
N SER A 67 -12.08 2.96 -24.41
CA SER A 67 -10.64 3.18 -24.33
C SER A 67 -10.27 4.54 -24.91
N CYS A 68 -9.14 5.07 -24.44
CA CYS A 68 -8.57 6.31 -24.93
C CYS A 68 -7.97 6.13 -26.32
N GLU A 69 -8.30 7.01 -27.25
CA GLU A 69 -7.78 6.97 -28.62
C GLU A 69 -6.27 7.25 -28.73
N ALA A 70 -5.68 7.91 -27.73
CA ALA A 70 -4.27 8.33 -27.75
C ALA A 70 -3.31 7.29 -27.13
N CYS A 71 -3.74 6.57 -26.09
CA CYS A 71 -2.88 5.65 -25.33
C CYS A 71 -3.48 4.26 -25.11
N GLU A 72 -4.67 3.99 -25.66
CA GLU A 72 -5.38 2.70 -25.58
C GLU A 72 -5.75 2.24 -24.15
N ALA A 73 -5.54 3.08 -23.15
CA ALA A 73 -5.95 2.82 -21.78
C ALA A 73 -7.48 2.93 -21.63
N SER A 74 -8.08 2.06 -20.83
CA SER A 74 -9.51 2.13 -20.49
C SER A 74 -9.83 3.44 -19.76
N LEU A 75 -10.96 4.04 -20.11
CA LEU A 75 -11.46 5.23 -19.43
C LEU A 75 -11.96 4.87 -18.04
N VAL A 76 -11.89 5.84 -17.13
CA VAL A 76 -12.36 5.69 -15.76
C VAL A 76 -13.46 6.70 -15.51
N ALA A 77 -14.62 6.19 -15.12
CA ALA A 77 -15.78 6.97 -14.73
C ALA A 77 -15.78 7.17 -13.21
N VAL A 78 -15.87 8.42 -12.79
CA VAL A 78 -15.75 8.83 -11.39
C VAL A 78 -16.96 9.67 -11.02
N ASP A 79 -17.53 9.37 -9.84
CA ASP A 79 -18.56 10.18 -9.22
C ASP A 79 -18.02 10.77 -7.91
N PHE A 80 -17.79 12.07 -7.91
CA PHE A 80 -17.31 12.86 -6.78
C PHE A 80 -18.45 13.29 -5.87
N ASN A 81 -18.13 13.51 -4.61
CA ASN A 81 -19.11 14.06 -3.68
C ASN A 81 -19.49 15.49 -4.08
N LYS A 82 -20.79 15.78 -4.15
CA LYS A 82 -21.36 17.12 -4.44
C LYS A 82 -20.77 18.28 -3.63
N THR A 83 -20.28 18.00 -2.43
CA THR A 83 -19.73 19.01 -1.52
C THR A 83 -18.24 19.27 -1.69
N ARG A 84 -17.52 18.36 -2.35
CA ARG A 84 -16.05 18.38 -2.49
C ARG A 84 -15.60 17.94 -3.89
N SER A 85 -16.36 18.31 -4.91
CA SER A 85 -15.98 17.98 -6.28
C SER A 85 -14.79 18.84 -6.71
N PRO A 86 -13.69 18.24 -7.21
CA PRO A 86 -12.57 18.98 -7.78
C PRO A 86 -12.81 19.38 -9.25
N LEU A 87 -13.97 19.02 -9.84
CA LEU A 87 -14.26 19.23 -11.25
C LEU A 87 -14.60 20.71 -11.56
N PRO A 88 -14.31 21.17 -12.79
CA PRO A 88 -14.75 22.48 -13.25
C PRO A 88 -16.29 22.58 -13.24
N ASP A 89 -16.80 23.80 -13.10
CA ASP A 89 -18.23 24.12 -13.15
C ASP A 89 -19.13 23.43 -12.10
N GLY A 90 -18.53 22.77 -11.09
CA GLY A 90 -19.26 22.10 -10.03
C GLY A 90 -19.92 20.79 -10.47
N GLU A 91 -19.49 20.23 -11.61
CA GLU A 91 -19.91 18.89 -12.03
C GLU A 91 -19.49 17.85 -10.98
N THR A 92 -20.22 16.74 -10.92
CA THR A 92 -19.95 15.67 -9.95
C THR A 92 -19.44 14.41 -10.62
N GLN A 93 -19.63 14.29 -11.93
CA GLN A 93 -19.28 13.10 -12.69
C GLN A 93 -18.31 13.49 -13.78
N HIS A 94 -17.24 12.71 -13.92
CA HIS A 94 -16.28 12.86 -15.01
C HIS A 94 -15.86 11.48 -15.49
N SER A 95 -15.70 11.34 -16.81
CA SER A 95 -15.20 10.12 -17.43
C SER A 95 -14.03 10.49 -18.32
N GLY A 96 -12.88 9.87 -18.07
CA GLY A 96 -11.65 10.29 -18.72
C GLY A 96 -10.55 9.25 -18.62
N CYS A 97 -9.47 9.47 -19.36
CA CYS A 97 -8.28 8.64 -19.29
C CYS A 97 -7.40 9.10 -18.13
N VAL A 98 -6.95 8.16 -17.28
CA VAL A 98 -6.07 8.48 -16.13
C VAL A 98 -4.74 9.12 -16.54
N PHE A 99 -4.29 8.93 -17.79
CA PHE A 99 -3.01 9.44 -18.29
C PHE A 99 -3.15 10.70 -19.15
N CYS A 100 -4.16 10.74 -20.03
CA CYS A 100 -4.32 11.80 -21.02
C CYS A 100 -5.27 12.91 -20.60
N ASP A 101 -6.15 12.65 -19.62
CA ASP A 101 -7.15 13.64 -19.22
C ASP A 101 -6.53 14.72 -18.33
N PRO A 102 -6.57 16.00 -18.73
CA PRO A 102 -5.97 17.08 -17.94
C PRO A 102 -6.64 17.27 -16.57
N VAL A 103 -7.92 16.91 -16.42
CA VAL A 103 -8.65 16.99 -15.15
C VAL A 103 -8.11 15.96 -14.15
N PHE A 104 -7.69 14.80 -14.65
CA PHE A 104 -7.19 13.71 -13.81
C PHE A 104 -5.71 13.84 -13.47
N GLN A 105 -4.92 14.57 -14.26
CA GLN A 105 -3.48 14.74 -14.02
C GLN A 105 -3.16 15.29 -12.62
N ASP A 106 -3.97 16.23 -12.11
CA ASP A 106 -3.78 16.81 -10.78
C ASP A 106 -4.37 15.94 -9.64
N LEU A 107 -5.14 14.91 -9.98
CA LEU A 107 -5.87 14.05 -9.04
C LEU A 107 -5.27 12.64 -8.92
N VAL A 108 -4.18 12.37 -9.64
CA VAL A 108 -3.53 11.06 -9.72
C VAL A 108 -2.12 11.19 -9.16
N GLU A 109 -1.84 10.49 -8.06
CA GLU A 109 -0.54 10.49 -7.40
C GLU A 109 0.08 9.07 -7.47
N LEU A 110 1.14 8.93 -8.27
CA LEU A 110 1.88 7.67 -8.37
C LEU A 110 2.72 7.45 -7.11
N LYS A 111 2.46 6.35 -6.40
CA LYS A 111 3.28 5.91 -5.25
C LYS A 111 3.88 4.55 -5.52
N HIS A 112 5.02 4.31 -4.89
CA HIS A 112 5.56 2.97 -4.76
C HIS A 112 5.06 2.38 -3.45
N ALA A 113 4.49 1.18 -3.50
CA ALA A 113 4.15 0.43 -2.31
C ALA A 113 5.45 0.25 -1.51
N THR A 114 5.49 0.83 -0.32
CA THR A 114 6.61 0.62 0.58
C THR A 114 6.62 -0.84 0.95
N MET A 115 7.67 -1.57 0.53
CA MET A 115 7.98 -2.84 1.17
C MET A 115 8.19 -2.49 2.64
N ARG A 116 7.22 -2.88 3.50
CA ARG A 116 7.50 -2.97 4.92
C ARG A 116 8.66 -3.93 5.00
N HIS A 117 9.88 -3.41 5.17
CA HIS A 117 11.02 -4.23 5.53
C HIS A 117 10.51 -5.17 6.63
N PRO A 118 10.69 -6.50 6.51
CA PRO A 118 10.48 -7.36 7.65
C PRO A 118 11.39 -6.79 8.72
N SER A 119 10.80 -6.14 9.72
CA SER A 119 11.54 -5.59 10.84
C SER A 119 12.36 -6.75 11.39
N MET A 120 13.67 -6.70 11.21
CA MET A 120 14.63 -7.53 11.92
C MET A 120 14.53 -7.19 13.41
N THR A 121 13.43 -7.55 14.07
CA THR A 121 13.31 -7.50 15.53
C THR A 121 12.06 -8.26 15.98
N ARG A 122 12.22 -9.58 16.21
CA ARG A 122 11.91 -10.21 17.51
C ARG A 122 12.04 -11.73 17.46
N GLY A 123 13.09 -12.22 18.12
CA GLY A 123 12.98 -13.28 19.12
C GLY A 123 12.70 -14.70 18.60
N GLY A 124 13.77 -15.44 18.29
CA GLY A 124 13.72 -16.90 18.18
C GLY A 124 15.13 -17.47 18.37
N GLY A 125 15.37 -18.12 19.49
CA GLY A 125 16.71 -18.52 19.93
C GLY A 125 17.39 -19.57 19.04
N ALA A 126 18.71 -19.44 18.92
CA ALA A 126 19.59 -20.55 18.56
C ALA A 126 20.92 -20.39 19.29
N ARG A 127 21.13 -21.27 20.26
CA ARG A 127 22.39 -21.52 20.96
C ARG A 127 23.44 -21.99 19.96
N ARG A 128 24.62 -21.36 19.90
CA ARG A 128 25.91 -22.04 19.62
C ARG A 128 27.11 -21.10 19.82
N GLY A 129 27.98 -21.47 20.78
CA GLY A 129 29.43 -21.19 20.87
C GLY A 129 29.85 -19.72 20.82
N GLY A 130 30.42 -19.10 21.85
CA GLY A 130 31.44 -19.63 22.78
C GLY A 130 32.67 -18.72 22.69
N ARG A 131 33.22 -18.35 23.87
CA ARG A 131 34.48 -17.61 24.10
C ARG A 131 34.42 -16.08 24.12
N GLY A 132 33.70 -15.53 25.10
CA GLY A 132 33.94 -14.18 25.63
C GLY A 132 34.44 -14.27 27.07
N ARG A 133 35.70 -13.93 27.30
CA ARG A 133 36.41 -14.02 28.58
C ARG A 133 35.71 -13.19 29.66
N GLY A 134 35.29 -13.85 30.74
CA GLY A 134 34.81 -13.18 31.94
C GLY A 134 35.94 -12.44 32.66
N ARG A 135 35.67 -11.20 33.06
CA ARG A 135 36.31 -10.45 34.17
C ARG A 135 35.52 -9.16 34.38
N GLY A 136 34.85 -9.02 35.52
CA GLY A 136 34.15 -7.78 35.88
C GLY A 136 33.02 -7.95 36.90
N ARG A 137 33.38 -8.40 38.10
CA ARG A 137 32.54 -8.43 39.31
C ARG A 137 31.94 -7.04 39.56
N ARG A 138 30.62 -6.89 39.49
CA ARG A 138 29.91 -5.75 40.09
C ARG A 138 28.91 -6.31 41.11
N GLU A 139 29.33 -6.30 42.37
CA GLU A 139 28.53 -6.67 43.53
C GLU A 139 27.23 -5.85 43.57
N LYS A 140 26.10 -6.55 43.55
CA LYS A 140 24.80 -5.94 43.82
C LYS A 140 24.63 -5.83 45.34
N LYS A 141 24.41 -4.62 45.85
CA LYS A 141 24.02 -4.38 47.24
C LYS A 141 22.77 -5.20 47.59
N PRO A 142 22.71 -5.88 48.75
CA PRO A 142 21.53 -6.62 49.18
C PRO A 142 20.34 -5.68 49.39
N LYS A 143 19.15 -6.11 48.95
CA LYS A 143 17.92 -5.30 48.93
C LYS A 143 17.12 -5.35 50.24
N ASP A 144 17.56 -6.12 51.24
CA ASP A 144 16.75 -6.43 52.42
C ASP A 144 17.46 -6.08 53.73
N LYS A 145 16.72 -5.42 54.63
CA LYS A 145 17.23 -4.86 55.90
C LYS A 145 17.74 -5.92 56.89
N MET A 146 17.33 -7.17 56.75
CA MET A 146 17.78 -8.28 57.62
C MET A 146 19.17 -8.84 57.24
N ALA A 147 19.66 -8.61 56.01
CA ALA A 147 20.97 -9.11 55.58
C ALA A 147 22.15 -8.27 56.10
N ALA A 148 21.88 -7.06 56.62
CA ALA A 148 22.92 -6.17 57.16
C ALA A 148 23.35 -6.51 58.60
N LEU A 149 22.49 -7.18 59.37
CA LEU A 149 22.77 -7.52 60.79
C LEU A 149 23.67 -8.75 60.95
N ALA A 150 23.78 -9.61 59.94
CA ALA A 150 24.63 -10.79 59.97
C ALA A 150 26.14 -10.47 59.86
N ALA A 151 26.52 -9.21 59.62
CA ALA A 151 27.90 -8.78 59.51
C ALA A 151 28.51 -8.24 60.82
N TYR A 152 27.74 -8.22 61.92
CA TYR A 152 28.17 -7.63 63.20
C TYR A 152 28.25 -8.62 64.38
N PHE A 153 28.01 -9.91 64.16
CA PHE A 153 28.23 -10.95 65.18
C PHE A 153 29.32 -11.89 64.69
N VAL A 154 30.52 -11.69 65.24
CA VAL A 154 31.68 -12.60 65.19
C VAL A 154 31.52 -13.65 66.29
#